data_AF-A0A8T6ZL71-F1
#
_entry.id   AF-A0A8T6ZL71-F1
#
_cell.length_a   1.000
_cell.length_b   1.000
_cell.length_c   1.000
_cell.angle_alpha   90.00
_cell.angle_beta   90.00
_cell.angle_gamma   90.00
#
_symmetry.space_group_name_H-M   'P 1'
#
loop_
_entity.id
_entity.type
_entity.pdbx_description
1 polymer ?
#
loop_
_entity_poly.entity_id
_entity_poly.type
_entity_poly.pdbx_seq_one_letter_code
_entity_poly.pdbx_strand_id
1 'polypeptide(L)' 'YEELLAWTTEEKVLTFVFEAFDEPWKGSPDSLEPEKHWGLFFVDRSPKLVMRERYAELVKRAS' A
#
# COMPACT_ATOMS: atom_id res chain seq x y z
N TYR A 1 0.61 9.48 -0.29
CA TYR A 1 -0.72 8.88 -0.10
C TYR A 1 -1.66 9.86 0.60
N GLU A 2 -1.35 10.30 1.82
CA GLU A 2 -2.25 11.14 2.62
C GLU A 2 -2.56 12.49 1.97
N GLU A 3 -1.53 13.20 1.48
CA GLU A 3 -1.71 14.48 0.77
C GLU A 3 -2.58 14.33 -0.48
N LEU A 4 -2.37 13.26 -1.25
CA LEU A 4 -3.19 12.95 -2.42
C LEU A 4 -4.66 12.77 -2.00
N LEU A 5 -4.93 11.98 -0.96
CA LEU A 5 -6.29 11.76 -0.50
C LEU A 5 -6.94 13.00 0.11
N ALA A 6 -6.18 13.84 0.81
CA ALA A 6 -6.67 15.09 1.36
C ALA A 6 -7.15 16.00 0.22
N TRP A 7 -6.29 16.22 -0.78
CA TRP A 7 -6.59 17.05 -1.94
C TRP A 7 -7.77 16.50 -2.76
N THR A 8 -7.79 15.20 -3.06
CA THR A 8 -8.88 14.62 -3.88
C THR A 8 -10.22 14.62 -3.16
N THR A 9 -10.21 14.49 -1.83
CA THR A 9 -11.42 14.62 -1.02
C THR A 9 -11.96 16.05 -1.05
N GLU A 10 -11.07 17.05 -0.91
CA GLU A 10 -11.43 18.47 -0.99
C GLU A 10 -12.01 18.83 -2.36
N GLU A 11 -11.35 18.42 -3.43
CA GLU A 11 -11.77 18.67 -4.82
C GLU A 11 -12.90 17.76 -5.31
N LYS A 12 -13.37 16.82 -4.47
CA LYS A 12 -14.40 15.82 -4.81
C LYS A 12 -14.06 15.00 -6.06
N VAL A 13 -12.78 14.67 -6.22
CA VAL A 13 -12.26 13.87 -7.34
C VAL A 13 -12.22 12.40 -6.94
N LEU A 14 -13.01 11.56 -7.60
CA LEU A 14 -12.94 10.11 -7.42
C LEU A 14 -11.53 9.62 -7.79
N THR A 15 -10.85 9.02 -6.82
CA THR A 15 -9.44 8.63 -6.96
C THR A 15 -9.24 7.18 -6.56
N PHE A 16 -8.57 6.43 -7.42
CA PHE A 16 -8.16 5.05 -7.17
C PHE A 16 -6.66 5.03 -6.92
N VAL A 17 -6.23 4.77 -5.68
CA VAL A 17 -4.81 4.61 -5.36
C VAL A 17 -4.35 3.24 -5.84
N PHE A 18 -3.27 3.25 -6.62
CA PHE A 18 -2.62 2.05 -7.11
C PHE A 18 -1.44 1.70 -6.17
N GLU A 19 -1.48 0.61 -5.38
CA GLU A 19 -2.54 -0.41 -5.31
C GLU A 19 -2.74 -0.99 -3.89
N ALA A 20 -3.70 -1.92 -3.75
CA ALA A 20 -4.05 -2.47 -2.45
C ALA A 20 -2.94 -3.36 -1.88
N PHE A 21 -2.45 -4.33 -2.65
CA PHE A 21 -1.49 -5.34 -2.18
C PHE A 21 -0.27 -5.39 -3.08
N ASP A 22 0.88 -5.74 -2.52
CA ASP A 22 2.06 -6.05 -3.32
C ASP A 22 1.80 -7.22 -4.28
N GLU A 23 2.31 -7.11 -5.51
CA GLU A 23 2.17 -8.09 -6.58
C GLU A 23 3.55 -8.65 -7.00
N PRO A 24 4.07 -9.73 -6.37
CA PRO A 24 5.44 -10.22 -6.60
C PRO A 24 5.72 -10.72 -8.02
N TRP A 25 4.67 -10.96 -8.80
CA TRP A 25 4.73 -11.46 -10.17
C TRP A 25 4.92 -10.33 -11.20
N LYS A 26 4.81 -9.06 -10.79
CA LYS A 26 4.84 -7.90 -11.68
C LYS A 26 6.28 -7.46 -11.99
N GLY A 27 6.53 -7.04 -13.23
CA GLY A 27 7.85 -6.60 -13.70
C GLY A 27 8.84 -7.75 -13.97
N SER A 28 10.12 -7.55 -13.65
CA SER A 28 11.22 -8.48 -13.91
C SER A 28 11.46 -9.52 -12.79
N PRO A 29 12.34 -10.52 -12.98
CA PRO A 29 12.73 -11.46 -11.92
C PRO A 29 13.51 -10.84 -10.75
N ASP A 30 13.97 -9.59 -10.85
CA ASP A 30 14.72 -8.94 -9.78
C ASP A 30 13.86 -8.81 -8.51
N SER A 31 14.41 -9.19 -7.36
CA SER A 31 13.75 -9.04 -6.06
C SER A 31 13.44 -7.57 -5.70
N LEU A 32 14.26 -6.63 -6.20
CA LEU A 32 14.12 -5.20 -5.96
C LEU A 32 13.34 -4.48 -7.06
N GLU A 33 12.72 -5.23 -7.97
CA GLU A 33 11.82 -4.69 -9.00
C GLU A 33 10.72 -3.81 -8.38
N PRO A 34 10.70 -2.49 -8.63
CA PRO A 34 9.77 -1.57 -7.97
C PRO A 34 8.29 -1.92 -8.20
N GLU A 35 7.95 -2.51 -9.34
CA GLU A 35 6.56 -2.87 -9.65
C GLU A 35 5.94 -3.85 -8.63
N LYS A 36 6.76 -4.60 -7.90
CA LYS A 36 6.31 -5.57 -6.90
C LYS A 36 5.89 -4.95 -5.57
N HIS A 37 6.15 -3.65 -5.36
CA HIS A 37 6.13 -3.02 -4.02
C HIS A 37 5.16 -1.83 -3.89
N TRP A 38 4.21 -1.66 -4.82
CA TRP A 38 3.24 -0.55 -4.81
C TRP A 38 2.07 -0.72 -3.84
N GLY A 39 1.88 -1.90 -3.25
CA GLY A 39 0.79 -2.17 -2.34
C GLY A 39 0.84 -1.31 -1.08
N LEU A 40 -0.32 -0.84 -0.62
CA LEU A 40 -0.47 -0.27 0.73
C LEU A 40 -0.35 -1.35 1.83
N PHE A 41 -0.55 -2.61 1.44
CA PHE A 41 -0.36 -3.81 2.22
C PHE A 41 0.66 -4.73 1.55
N PHE A 42 1.35 -5.54 2.35
CA PHE A 42 2.14 -6.66 1.83
C PHE A 42 1.24 -7.78 1.30
N VAL A 43 1.83 -8.76 0.60
CA VAL A 43 1.12 -9.95 0.06
C VAL A 43 0.30 -10.69 1.12
N ASP A 44 0.80 -10.74 2.35
CA ASP A 44 0.16 -11.40 3.48
C ASP A 44 -0.91 -10.55 4.19
N ARG A 45 -1.26 -9.40 3.59
CA ARG A 45 -2.24 -8.41 4.08
C ARG A 45 -1.81 -7.67 5.35
N SER A 46 -0.57 -7.81 5.80
CA SER A 46 -0.06 -6.95 6.86
C SER A 46 0.15 -5.51 6.33
N PRO A 47 -0.14 -4.47 7.14
CA PRO A 47 -0.10 -3.09 6.68
C PRO A 47 1.33 -2.56 6.57
N LYS A 48 1.61 -1.82 5.48
CA LYS A 48 2.81 -0.98 5.40
C LYS A 48 2.65 0.26 6.28
N LEU A 49 3.73 1.01 6.49
CA LEU A 49 3.81 2.14 7.43
C LEU A 49 2.57 3.05 7.37
N VAL A 50 2.18 3.47 6.17
CA VAL A 50 1.02 4.36 5.92
C VAL A 50 -0.33 3.79 6.37
N MET A 51 -0.44 2.47 6.53
CA MET A 51 -1.66 1.78 6.98
C MET A 51 -1.60 1.31 8.42
N ARG A 52 -0.44 1.34 9.10
CA ARG A 52 -0.28 0.72 10.43
C ARG A 52 -1.15 1.36 11.49
N GLU A 53 -1.32 2.68 11.48
CA GLU A 53 -2.17 3.35 12.48
C GLU A 53 -3.65 3.00 12.30
N ARG A 54 -4.10 2.89 11.04
CA ARG A 54 -5.49 2.58 10.70
C ARG A 54 -5.85 1.11 10.90
N TYR A 55 -4.86 0.21 10.77
CA TYR A 55 -5.02 -1.24 10.84
C TYR A 55 -4.04 -1.84 11.86
N ALA A 56 -3.98 -1.24 13.05
CA ALA A 56 -3.02 -1.60 14.08
C ALA A 56 -3.16 -3.07 14.54
N GLU A 57 -4.36 -3.62 14.48
CA GLU A 57 -4.70 -5.01 14.78
C GLU A 57 -4.08 -6.02 13.80
N LEU A 58 -3.75 -5.58 12.58
CA LEU A 58 -3.14 -6.41 11.54
C LEU A 58 -1.60 -6.33 11.54
N VAL A 59 -1.01 -5.46 12.35
CA VAL A 59 0.44 -5.33 12.46
C VAL A 59 1.01 -6.60 13.11
N LYS A 60 1.79 -7.36 12.33
CA LYS A 60 2.56 -8.48 12.88
C LYS A 60 3.53 -7.95 13.92
N ARG A 61 3.36 -8.41 15.16
CA ARG A 61 4.37 -8.23 16.21
C ARG A 61 5.50 -9.21 15.92
N ALA A 62 6.74 -8.76 16.06
CA ALA A 62 7.89 -9.66 15.98
C ALA A 62 7.71 -10.77 17.03
N SER A 63 7.71 -12.01 16.56
CA SER A 63 7.76 -13.23 17.37
C SER A 63 9.14 -13.42 17.98
#